data_AF-D1PDB8-F1
#
_entry.id   AF-D1PDB8-F1
#
_cell.length_a   1.000
_cell.length_b   1.000
_cell.length_c   1.000
_cell.angle_alpha   90.00
_cell.angle_beta   90.00
_cell.angle_gamma   90.00
#
_symmetry.space_group_name_H-M   'P 1'
#
loop_
_entity.id
_entity.type
_entity.pdbx_description
1 polymer ?
#
loop_
_entity_poly.entity_id
_entity_poly.type
_entity_poly.pdbx_seq_one_letter_code
_entity_poly.pdbx_strand_id
1 'polypeptide(L)' 'MYFLDGKRGIDTAKVFRTENFAMPLQRKRDGSFKYPSGMEMYVGLSTDFFVEEADVWREET' A
#
# COMPACT_ATOMS: atom_id res chain seq x y z
N MET A 1 12.34 0.46 13.21
CA MET A 1 11.21 0.23 14.14
C MET A 1 10.53 1.56 14.43
N TYR A 2 9.29 1.76 13.98
CA TYR A 2 8.53 2.95 14.38
C TYR A 2 7.94 2.73 15.78
N PHE A 3 7.95 3.78 16.61
CA PHE A 3 7.52 3.71 18.01
C PHE A 3 6.09 3.16 18.18
N LEU A 4 5.18 3.54 17.27
CA LEU A 4 3.79 3.09 17.30
C LEU A 4 3.63 1.62 16.89
N ASP A 5 4.45 1.13 15.96
CA ASP A 5 4.43 -0.28 15.55
C ASP A 5 4.91 -1.18 16.68
N GLY A 6 5.95 -0.75 17.42
CA GLY A 6 6.40 -1.42 18.62
C GLY A 6 5.33 -1.50 19.71
N LYS A 7 4.55 -0.42 19.91
CA LYS A 7 3.39 -0.44 20.82
C LYS A 7 2.28 -1.39 20.38
N ARG A 8 2.14 -1.63 19.07
CA ARG A 8 1.13 -2.51 18.48
C ARG A 8 1.59 -3.96 18.32
N GLY A 9 2.85 -4.26 18.68
CA GLY A 9 3.43 -5.58 18.48
C GLY A 9 3.61 -5.96 17.00
N ILE A 10 3.69 -4.96 16.11
CA ILE A 10 3.85 -5.17 14.68
C ILE A 10 5.32 -5.43 14.39
N ASP A 11 5.61 -6.59 13.80
CA ASP A 11 6.93 -6.93 13.30
C ASP A 11 7.21 -6.21 11.98
N THR A 12 7.93 -5.09 12.05
CA THR A 12 8.27 -4.26 10.89
C THR A 12 9.33 -4.88 9.98
N ALA A 13 9.90 -6.04 10.33
CA ALA A 13 10.83 -6.76 9.44
C ALA A 13 10.10 -7.62 8.40
N LYS A 14 8.79 -7.84 8.56
CA LYS A 14 7.98 -8.63 7.63
C LYS A 14 7.44 -7.75 6.52
N VAL A 15 7.77 -8.12 5.28
CA VAL A 15 7.16 -7.54 4.08
C VAL A 15 5.90 -8.35 3.74
N PHE A 16 4.75 -7.67 3.63
CA PHE A 16 3.48 -8.30 3.29
C PHE A 16 2.55 -7.32 2.54
N ARG A 17 1.60 -7.85 1.77
CA ARG A 17 0.59 -7.05 1.07
C ARG A 17 -0.50 -6.59 2.03
N THR A 18 -0.88 -5.32 1.94
CA THR A 18 -2.04 -4.78 2.67
C THR A 18 -3.29 -4.87 1.80
N GLU A 19 -4.47 -4.71 2.39
CA GLU A 19 -5.74 -4.66 1.65
C GLU A 19 -5.81 -3.51 0.62
N ASN A 20 -4.96 -2.50 0.79
CA ASN A 20 -4.89 -1.31 -0.05
C ASN A 20 -3.75 -1.35 -1.08
N PHE A 21 -3.10 -2.50 -1.26
CA PHE A 21 -1.95 -2.66 -2.16
C PHE A 21 -2.20 -2.15 -3.59
N ALA A 22 -3.40 -2.38 -4.13
CA ALA A 22 -3.76 -1.96 -5.48
C ALA A 22 -4.23 -0.49 -5.59
N MET A 23 -4.06 0.35 -4.57
CA MET A 23 -4.29 1.79 -4.73
C MET A 23 -3.22 2.39 -5.67
N PRO A 24 -3.56 3.36 -6.53
CA PRO A 24 -4.87 3.97 -6.75
C PRO A 24 -5.74 3.26 -7.82
N LEU A 25 -5.32 2.09 -8.29
CA LEU A 25 -5.96 1.37 -9.41
C LEU A 25 -7.24 0.63 -9.02
N GLN A 26 -7.56 0.56 -7.73
CA GLN A 26 -8.79 -0.06 -7.25
C GLN A 26 -10.04 0.50 -7.93
N ARG A 27 -10.94 -0.39 -8.35
CA ARG A 27 -12.23 -0.06 -8.97
C ARG A 27 -13.40 -0.33 -8.04
N LYS A 28 -14.48 0.42 -8.25
CA LYS A 28 -15.80 0.13 -7.66
C LYS A 28 -16.47 -1.01 -8.43
N ARG A 29 -17.59 -1.52 -7.89
CA ARG A 29 -18.38 -2.59 -8.53
C ARG A 29 -18.91 -2.20 -9.92
N ASP A 30 -19.08 -0.91 -10.16
CA ASP A 30 -19.51 -0.34 -11.44
C ASP A 30 -18.38 -0.20 -12.48
N GLY A 31 -17.15 -0.62 -12.13
CA GLY A 31 -15.97 -0.56 -13.01
C GLY A 31 -15.27 0.81 -13.04
N SER A 32 -15.83 1.84 -12.40
CA SER A 32 -15.18 3.15 -12.24
C SER A 32 -14.02 3.08 -11.24
N PHE A 33 -13.01 3.94 -11.40
CA PHE A 33 -11.94 4.04 -10.41
C PHE A 33 -12.47 4.55 -9.08
N LYS A 34 -11.97 3.99 -7.97
CA LYS A 34 -12.30 4.49 -6.64
C LYS A 34 -11.79 5.92 -6.43
N TYR A 35 -10.65 6.25 -7.03
CA TYR A 35 -10.01 7.56 -6.94
C TYR A 35 -10.18 8.32 -8.26
N PRO A 36 -10.67 9.57 -8.23
CA PRO A 36 -10.87 10.36 -9.44
C PRO A 36 -9.55 10.82 -10.04
N SER A 37 -9.52 10.96 -11.36
CA SER A 37 -8.39 11.56 -12.07
C SER A 37 -8.14 12.99 -11.58
N GLY A 38 -6.87 13.34 -11.33
CA GLY A 38 -6.48 14.67 -10.83
C GLY A 38 -6.58 14.84 -9.31
N MET A 39 -6.92 13.79 -8.56
CA MET A 39 -6.85 13.82 -7.09
C MET A 39 -5.40 13.88 -6.60
N GLU A 40 -5.11 14.78 -5.66
CA GLU A 40 -3.85 14.76 -4.92
C GLU A 40 -3.84 13.58 -3.94
N MET A 41 -2.77 12.80 -3.98
CA MET A 41 -2.56 11.66 -3.09
C MET A 41 -1.30 11.87 -2.25
N TYR A 42 -1.41 11.55 -0.96
CA TYR A 42 -0.28 11.53 -0.06
C TYR A 42 0.14 10.09 0.15
N VAL A 43 1.41 9.80 -0.13
CA VAL A 43 2.02 8.50 0.18
C VAL A 43 2.51 8.51 1.63
N GLY A 44 2.16 7.48 2.38
CA GLY A 44 2.62 7.31 3.75
C GLY A 44 4.04 6.75 3.71
N LEU A 45 5.06 7.60 3.77
CA LEU A 45 6.48 7.16 3.78
C LEU A 45 6.86 6.22 4.94
N SER A 46 5.96 6.02 5.90
CA SER A 46 6.10 5.07 7.02
C SER A 46 5.46 3.70 6.76
N THR A 47 4.69 3.54 5.69
CA THR A 47 3.94 2.32 5.36
C THR A 47 4.17 1.85 3.93
N ASP A 48 4.46 2.78 3.02
CA ASP A 48 4.67 2.53 1.59
C ASP A 48 6.17 2.54 1.32
N PHE A 49 6.78 1.36 1.33
CA PHE A 49 8.20 1.17 1.07
C PHE A 49 8.42 0.52 -0.30
N PHE A 50 9.43 1.01 -1.02
CA PHE A 50 9.94 0.38 -2.23
C PHE A 50 11.03 -0.63 -1.83
N VAL A 51 10.62 -1.84 -1.45
CA VAL A 51 11.52 -2.95 -1.10
C VAL A 51 11.62 -3.95 -2.24
N GLU A 52 12.81 -4.53 -2.46
CA GLU A 52 13.07 -5.48 -3.56
C GLU A 52 12.17 -6.73 -3.44
N GLU A 53 11.86 -7.16 -2.22
CA GLU A 53 10.98 -8.30 -1.95
C GLU A 53 9.55 -8.11 -2.49
N ALA A 54 9.13 -6.86 -2.69
CA ALA A 54 7.82 -6.51 -3.24
C ALA A 54 7.82 -6.42 -4.77
N ASP A 55 8.98 -6.45 -5.44
CA ASP A 55 9.05 -6.27 -6.89
C ASP A 55 8.33 -7.37 -7.67
N VAL A 56 8.29 -8.59 -7.13
CA VAL A 56 7.55 -9.73 -7.72
C VAL A 56 6.04 -9.47 -7.83
N TRP A 57 5.49 -8.54 -7.04
CA TRP A 57 4.05 -8.22 -7.07
C TRP A 57 3.67 -7.21 -8.17
N ARG A 58 4.64 -6.62 -8.87
CA ARG A 58 4.37 -5.65 -9.94
C ARG A 58 3.61 -6.25 -11.11
N GLU A 59 3.82 -7.54 -11.39
CA GLU A 59 3.16 -8.25 -12.48
C GLU A 59 1.69 -8.59 -12.18
N GLU A 60 1.25 -8.48 -10.91
CA GLU A 60 -0.12 -8.81 -10.49
C GLU A 60 -1.13 -7.66 -10.70
N THR A 61 -0.71 -6.55 -11.29
CA THR A 61 -1.47 -5.29 -11.38
C THR A 61 -2.36 -5.19 -12.62
#